data_AF-A0A1X9Z0D9-F1
#
_entry.id   AF-A0A1X9Z0D9-F1
#
_cell.length_a   1.000
_cell.length_b   1.000
_cell.length_c   1.000
_cell.angle_alpha   90.00
_cell.angle_beta   90.00
_cell.angle_gamma   90.00
#
_symmetry.space_group_name_H-M   'P 1'
#
loop_
_entity.id
_entity.type
_entity.pdbx_description
1 polymer ?
#
loop_
_entity_poly.entity_id
_entity_poly.type
_entity_poly.pdbx_seq_one_letter_code
_entity_poly.pdbx_strand_id
1 'polypeptide(L)'
;MTKFNQENSTLMLTQMKNLNKIKLQLFALIVIAIATYSCSPKLYLDETKRYQAGTLTDLQVDSLHLFLKENQRLALKDTIIIKYDFNKDDCWKDLSYQNPEFLNNVRWAFQKNILEKAEARPKVAIYQYREVGKSFSPIKSKGLEIETDSGFLKKLLFKEATSCGTSAIILPNGKFLLVKSDPQFSALILNAKDIEKKLQENLVK
;
A
#
# COMPACT_ATOMS: atom_id res chain seq x y z
N MET A 1 -61.21 26.65 -39.94
CA MET A 1 -60.59 25.31 -39.74
C MET A 1 -59.05 25.36 -39.72
N THR A 2 -58.42 26.51 -39.47
CA THR A 2 -56.95 26.71 -39.62
C THR A 2 -56.21 26.98 -38.31
N LYS A 3 -56.87 27.37 -37.22
CA LYS A 3 -56.21 27.60 -35.91
C LYS A 3 -55.81 26.31 -35.16
N PHE A 4 -56.60 25.25 -35.29
CA PHE A 4 -56.41 24.00 -34.53
C PHE A 4 -55.16 23.20 -34.96
N ASN A 5 -54.74 23.32 -36.23
CA ASN A 5 -53.54 22.63 -36.72
C ASN A 5 -52.23 23.33 -36.32
N GLN A 6 -52.26 24.64 -36.03
CA GLN A 6 -51.05 25.41 -35.71
C GLN A 6 -50.66 25.27 -34.22
N GLU A 7 -51.63 25.13 -33.32
CA GLU A 7 -51.38 24.89 -31.89
C GLU A 7 -50.80 23.48 -31.63
N ASN A 8 -51.30 22.45 -32.34
CA ASN A 8 -50.82 21.07 -32.18
C ASN A 8 -49.37 20.87 -32.66
N SER A 9 -48.97 21.52 -33.76
CA SER A 9 -47.58 21.46 -34.23
C SER A 9 -46.59 22.16 -33.29
N THR A 10 -47.03 23.22 -32.61
CA THR A 10 -46.19 23.98 -31.67
C THR A 10 -45.98 23.21 -30.36
N LEU A 11 -47.01 22.50 -29.90
CA LEU A 11 -46.95 21.64 -28.71
C LEU A 11 -46.01 20.44 -28.92
N MET A 12 -46.10 19.78 -30.08
CA MET A 12 -45.22 18.66 -30.46
C MET A 12 -43.74 19.08 -30.56
N LEU A 13 -43.43 20.22 -31.21
CA LEU A 13 -42.06 20.73 -31.29
C LEU A 13 -41.46 21.07 -29.91
N THR A 14 -42.28 21.58 -29.01
CA THR A 14 -41.85 21.95 -27.65
C THR A 14 -41.58 20.71 -26.80
N GLN A 15 -42.41 19.66 -26.92
CA GLN A 15 -42.17 18.38 -26.26
C GLN A 15 -40.92 17.65 -26.78
N MET A 16 -40.69 17.65 -28.10
CA MET A 16 -39.48 17.05 -28.70
C MET A 16 -38.19 17.77 -28.28
N LYS A 17 -38.20 19.11 -28.19
CA LYS A 17 -37.06 19.90 -27.70
C LYS A 17 -36.77 19.60 -26.22
N ASN A 18 -37.80 19.41 -25.40
CA ASN A 18 -37.64 19.10 -23.99
C ASN A 18 -37.09 17.67 -23.77
N LEU A 19 -37.55 16.69 -24.56
CA LEU A 19 -37.04 15.32 -24.52
C LEU A 19 -35.56 15.22 -24.92
N ASN A 20 -35.14 15.98 -25.94
CA ASN A 20 -33.74 16.04 -26.36
C ASN A 20 -32.85 16.72 -25.30
N LYS A 21 -33.36 17.72 -24.58
CA LYS A 21 -32.65 18.37 -23.47
C LYS A 21 -32.46 17.43 -22.28
N ILE A 22 -33.48 16.65 -21.94
CA ILE A 22 -33.42 15.63 -20.86
C ILE A 22 -32.44 14.51 -21.24
N LYS A 23 -32.47 14.01 -22.49
CA LYS A 23 -31.51 13.01 -22.97
C LYS A 23 -30.07 13.50 -22.92
N LEU A 24 -29.82 14.76 -23.31
CA LEU A 24 -28.50 15.38 -23.24
C LEU A 24 -28.00 15.54 -21.81
N GLN A 25 -28.87 15.90 -20.86
CA GLN A 25 -28.55 16.00 -19.44
C GLN A 25 -28.24 14.64 -18.81
N LEU A 26 -29.01 13.60 -19.14
CA LEU A 26 -28.75 12.22 -18.71
C LEU A 26 -27.44 11.69 -19.28
N PHE A 27 -27.15 11.96 -20.55
CA PHE A 27 -25.88 11.58 -21.17
C PHE A 27 -24.69 12.28 -20.50
N ALA A 28 -24.80 13.58 -20.21
CA ALA A 28 -23.77 14.33 -19.49
C ALA A 28 -23.52 13.78 -18.07
N LEU A 29 -24.59 13.44 -17.32
CA LEU A 29 -24.48 12.83 -15.99
C LEU A 29 -23.81 11.44 -16.04
N ILE A 30 -24.11 10.63 -17.05
CA ILE A 30 -23.46 9.32 -17.26
C ILE A 30 -21.98 9.49 -17.58
N VAL A 31 -21.61 10.44 -18.45
CA VAL A 31 -20.19 10.72 -18.78
C VAL A 31 -19.42 11.22 -17.56
N ILE A 32 -20.01 12.08 -16.74
CA ILE A 32 -19.40 12.56 -15.48
C ILE A 32 -19.24 11.39 -14.49
N ALA A 33 -20.25 10.53 -14.36
CA ALA A 33 -20.15 9.34 -13.51
C ALA A 33 -19.00 8.41 -13.96
N ILE A 34 -18.91 8.10 -15.25
CA ILE A 34 -17.83 7.26 -15.80
C ILE A 34 -16.45 7.90 -15.60
N ALA A 35 -16.32 9.21 -15.74
CA ALA A 35 -15.08 9.94 -15.52
C ALA A 35 -14.64 9.93 -14.03
N THR A 36 -15.59 9.90 -13.09
CA THR A 36 -15.26 9.81 -11.65
C THR A 36 -14.93 8.38 -11.18
N TYR A 37 -15.38 7.34 -11.88
CA TYR A 37 -15.12 5.94 -11.54
C TYR A 37 -13.82 5.37 -12.13
N SER A 38 -13.17 6.09 -13.04
CA SER A 38 -11.94 5.62 -13.72
C SER A 38 -10.64 5.93 -12.96
N CYS A 39 -10.72 6.63 -11.83
CA CYS A 39 -9.61 6.78 -10.89
C CYS A 39 -9.64 5.69 -9.80
N SER A 40 -9.53 4.42 -10.18
CA SER A 40 -9.16 3.39 -9.21
C SER A 40 -7.69 3.61 -8.83
N PRO A 41 -7.36 3.91 -7.56
CA PRO A 41 -5.96 3.94 -7.15
C PRO A 41 -5.34 2.59 -7.47
N LYS A 42 -4.26 2.58 -8.27
CA LYS A 42 -3.55 1.33 -8.53
C LYS A 42 -3.01 0.83 -7.20
N LEU A 43 -3.49 -0.32 -6.74
CA LEU A 43 -2.99 -1.00 -5.54
C LEU A 43 -1.48 -1.26 -5.62
N TYR A 44 -0.98 -1.38 -6.86
CA TYR A 44 0.41 -1.62 -7.20
C TYR A 44 1.03 -0.39 -7.86
N LEU A 45 2.17 0.04 -7.34
CA LEU A 45 3.05 0.95 -8.06
C LEU A 45 3.55 0.29 -9.34
N ASP A 46 3.85 1.11 -10.35
CA ASP A 46 4.64 0.69 -11.51
C ASP A 46 5.91 -0.03 -11.03
N GLU A 47 6.24 -1.19 -11.60
CA GLU A 47 7.44 -1.97 -11.24
C GLU A 47 8.71 -1.11 -11.28
N THR A 48 8.79 -0.14 -12.19
CA THR A 48 9.93 0.79 -12.29
C THR A 48 10.05 1.75 -11.11
N LYS A 49 8.97 1.95 -10.34
CA LYS A 49 8.90 2.80 -9.14
C LYS A 49 8.78 1.99 -7.85
N ARG A 50 8.66 0.67 -7.95
CA ARG A 50 8.49 -0.25 -6.82
C ARG A 50 9.73 -0.27 -5.92
N TYR A 51 10.91 -0.10 -6.50
CA TYR A 51 12.18 -0.19 -5.79
C TYR A 51 12.84 1.17 -5.64
N GLN A 52 13.41 1.41 -4.48
CA GLN A 52 14.27 2.57 -4.22
C GLN A 52 15.44 2.11 -3.38
N ALA A 53 16.65 2.45 -3.78
CA ALA A 53 17.84 2.13 -3.00
C ALA A 53 18.47 3.38 -2.39
N GLY A 54 19.32 3.17 -1.40
CA GLY A 54 20.13 4.21 -0.79
C GLY A 54 21.13 3.63 0.18
N THR A 55 21.82 4.52 0.90
CA THR A 55 22.81 4.16 1.90
C THR A 55 22.56 4.97 3.16
N LEU A 56 22.51 4.28 4.30
CA LEU A 56 22.55 4.90 5.62
C LEU A 56 24.00 5.21 5.99
N THR A 57 24.21 6.34 6.65
CA THR A 57 25.48 6.63 7.33
C THR A 57 25.67 5.71 8.53
N ASP A 58 26.91 5.52 8.98
CA ASP A 58 27.21 4.69 10.17
C ASP A 58 26.40 5.13 11.40
N LEU A 59 26.29 6.44 11.63
CA LEU A 59 25.47 7.00 12.72
C LEU A 59 23.98 6.65 12.60
N GLN A 60 23.46 6.58 11.37
CA GLN A 60 22.07 6.17 11.12
C GLN A 60 21.87 4.66 11.33
N VAL A 61 22.86 3.84 10.96
CA VAL A 61 22.85 2.40 11.24
C VAL A 61 22.87 2.15 12.74
N ASP A 62 23.75 2.82 13.48
CA ASP A 62 23.82 2.72 14.94
C ASP A 62 22.51 3.16 15.61
N SER A 63 21.94 4.28 15.16
CA SER A 63 20.65 4.76 15.65
C SER A 63 19.52 3.76 15.37
N LEU A 64 19.51 3.14 14.17
CA LEU A 64 18.55 2.11 13.81
C LEU A 64 18.71 0.87 14.70
N HIS A 65 19.93 0.41 14.93
CA HIS A 65 20.22 -0.72 15.80
C HIS A 65 19.78 -0.47 17.24
N LEU A 66 20.04 0.74 17.76
CA LEU A 66 19.60 1.11 19.10
C LEU A 66 18.08 1.09 19.22
N PHE A 67 17.38 1.70 18.25
CA PHE A 67 15.92 1.70 18.20
C PHE A 67 15.35 0.27 18.14
N LEU A 68 15.90 -0.59 17.28
CA LEU A 68 15.40 -1.96 17.13
C LEU A 68 15.69 -2.86 18.34
N LYS A 69 16.74 -2.58 19.13
CA LYS A 69 17.05 -3.31 20.37
C LYS A 69 15.98 -3.12 21.46
N GLU A 70 15.17 -2.06 21.40
CA GLU A 70 14.05 -1.88 22.32
C GLU A 70 12.99 -2.98 22.15
N ASN A 71 12.94 -3.62 20.97
CA ASN A 71 12.08 -4.76 20.73
C ASN A 71 12.69 -6.04 21.33
N GLN A 72 12.28 -6.38 22.55
CA GLN A 72 12.77 -7.55 23.28
C GLN A 72 12.38 -8.91 22.65
N ARG A 73 11.49 -8.93 21.65
CA ARG A 73 11.00 -10.17 21.03
C ARG A 73 11.97 -10.71 19.98
N LEU A 74 12.88 -9.88 19.47
CA LEU A 74 13.75 -10.22 18.34
C LEU A 74 15.21 -9.92 18.67
N ALA A 75 16.08 -10.86 18.34
CA ALA A 75 17.51 -10.63 18.40
C ALA A 75 17.95 -9.76 17.22
N LEU A 76 18.73 -8.71 17.49
CA LEU A 76 19.36 -7.90 16.45
C LEU A 76 20.30 -8.76 15.60
N LYS A 77 20.28 -8.54 14.28
CA LYS A 77 21.14 -9.19 13.28
C LYS A 77 21.64 -8.13 12.30
N ASP A 78 22.71 -8.45 11.58
CA ASP A 78 23.36 -7.50 10.66
C ASP A 78 22.51 -7.18 9.43
N THR A 79 21.77 -8.18 8.92
CA THR A 79 20.78 -7.96 7.87
C THR A 79 19.41 -7.81 8.50
N ILE A 80 18.73 -6.71 8.20
CA ILE A 80 17.46 -6.34 8.80
C ILE A 80 16.42 -6.22 7.68
N ILE A 81 15.24 -6.80 7.89
CA ILE A 81 14.08 -6.60 7.04
C ILE A 81 12.98 -5.99 7.89
N ILE A 82 12.44 -4.84 7.49
CA ILE A 82 11.36 -4.15 8.20
C ILE A 82 10.18 -4.02 7.27
N LYS A 83 9.01 -4.57 7.63
CA LYS A 83 7.74 -4.18 7.03
C LYS A 83 7.18 -2.97 7.76
N TYR A 84 6.85 -1.91 7.02
CA TYR A 84 6.24 -0.70 7.58
C TYR A 84 4.86 -0.45 6.98
N ASP A 85 3.84 -0.41 7.84
CA ASP A 85 2.46 -0.10 7.47
C ASP A 85 2.10 1.35 7.83
N PHE A 86 1.68 2.13 6.82
CA PHE A 86 1.27 3.51 7.03
C PHE A 86 -0.14 3.61 7.60
N ASN A 87 -0.41 4.66 8.38
CA ASN A 87 -1.77 4.93 8.81
C ASN A 87 -2.62 5.30 7.58
N LYS A 88 -3.84 4.76 7.50
CA LYS A 88 -4.74 4.84 6.33
C LYS A 88 -4.28 4.02 5.11
N ASP A 89 -3.41 3.02 5.33
CA ASP A 89 -3.26 1.86 4.45
C ASP A 89 -4.65 1.32 4.03
N ASP A 90 -4.83 1.11 2.73
CA ASP A 90 -6.06 0.59 2.13
C ASP A 90 -5.87 -0.77 1.45
N CYS A 91 -4.67 -1.33 1.53
CA CYS A 91 -4.27 -2.55 0.84
C CYS A 91 -5.22 -3.74 1.02
N TRP A 92 -5.71 -3.92 2.24
CA TRP A 92 -6.58 -5.03 2.63
C TRP A 92 -7.99 -4.54 2.99
N LYS A 93 -8.35 -3.33 2.56
CA LYS A 93 -9.65 -2.74 2.86
C LYS A 93 -10.78 -3.58 2.28
N ASP A 94 -10.61 -4.14 1.09
CA ASP A 94 -11.64 -4.95 0.41
C ASP A 94 -11.93 -6.28 1.15
N LEU A 95 -10.99 -6.75 1.96
CA LEU A 95 -11.19 -7.93 2.80
C LEU A 95 -12.01 -7.62 4.06
N SER A 96 -12.26 -6.35 4.39
CA SER A 96 -12.91 -5.96 5.65
C SER A 96 -14.36 -6.43 5.77
N TYR A 97 -15.02 -6.76 4.65
CA TYR A 97 -16.39 -7.29 4.62
C TYR A 97 -16.45 -8.80 4.80
N GLN A 98 -15.31 -9.48 4.85
CA GLN A 98 -15.24 -10.92 5.04
C GLN A 98 -15.56 -11.31 6.50
N ASN A 99 -15.98 -12.55 6.69
CA ASN A 99 -16.33 -13.04 8.02
C ASN A 99 -15.09 -13.15 8.94
N PRO A 100 -15.28 -13.14 10.28
CA PRO A 100 -14.17 -13.16 11.23
C PRO A 100 -13.22 -14.36 11.10
N GLU A 101 -13.74 -15.53 10.74
CA GLU A 101 -12.94 -16.75 10.54
C GLU A 101 -11.98 -16.59 9.36
N PHE A 102 -12.48 -16.10 8.23
CA PHE A 102 -11.66 -15.78 7.07
C PHE A 102 -10.56 -14.78 7.42
N LEU A 103 -10.91 -13.68 8.12
CA LEU A 103 -9.93 -12.69 8.55
C LEU A 103 -8.85 -13.29 9.45
N ASN A 104 -9.22 -14.20 10.37
CA ASN A 104 -8.27 -14.91 11.22
C ASN A 104 -7.35 -15.84 10.42
N ASN A 105 -7.88 -16.56 9.43
CA ASN A 105 -7.08 -17.43 8.57
C ASN A 105 -6.06 -16.64 7.75
N VAL A 106 -6.43 -15.47 7.23
CA VAL A 106 -5.47 -14.57 6.54
C VAL A 106 -4.38 -14.09 7.50
N ARG A 107 -4.74 -13.65 8.72
CA ARG A 107 -3.75 -13.25 9.75
C ARG A 107 -2.78 -14.39 10.06
N TRP A 108 -3.31 -15.58 10.31
CA TRP A 108 -2.53 -16.75 10.64
C TRP A 108 -1.57 -17.13 9.50
N ALA A 109 -2.07 -17.20 8.26
CA ALA A 109 -1.25 -17.51 7.10
C ALA A 109 -0.13 -16.48 6.90
N PHE A 110 -0.44 -15.19 7.07
CA PHE A 110 0.54 -14.11 6.97
C PHE A 110 1.63 -14.23 8.03
N GLN A 111 1.26 -14.39 9.31
CA GLN A 111 2.22 -14.54 10.41
C GLN A 111 3.05 -15.83 10.25
N LYS A 112 2.42 -16.94 9.86
CA LYS A 112 3.11 -18.21 9.62
C LYS A 112 4.17 -18.08 8.53
N ASN A 113 3.85 -17.44 7.40
CA ASN A 113 4.84 -17.20 6.34
C ASN A 113 6.03 -16.38 6.85
N ILE A 114 5.81 -15.38 7.72
CA ILE A 114 6.92 -14.60 8.30
C ILE A 114 7.81 -15.48 9.17
N LEU A 115 7.22 -16.31 10.03
CA LEU A 115 7.95 -17.22 10.91
C LEU A 115 8.77 -18.23 10.10
N GLU A 116 8.17 -18.87 9.09
CA GLU A 116 8.87 -19.81 8.20
C GLU A 116 10.05 -19.15 7.48
N LYS A 117 9.90 -17.90 7.03
CA LYS A 117 11.00 -17.15 6.39
C LYS A 117 12.08 -16.72 7.38
N ALA A 118 11.72 -16.43 8.63
CA ALA A 118 12.67 -16.11 9.69
C ALA A 118 13.51 -17.34 10.06
N GLU A 119 12.87 -18.49 10.25
CA GLU A 119 13.54 -19.76 10.56
C GLU A 119 14.52 -20.17 9.44
N ALA A 120 14.11 -20.01 8.17
CA ALA A 120 14.97 -20.29 7.02
C ALA A 120 16.14 -19.32 6.86
N ARG A 121 16.15 -18.19 7.58
CA ARG A 121 17.14 -17.11 7.46
C ARG A 121 17.67 -16.67 8.83
N PRO A 122 18.40 -17.52 9.57
CA PRO A 122 18.78 -17.26 10.97
C PRO A 122 19.72 -16.05 11.17
N LYS A 123 20.32 -15.54 10.09
CA LYS A 123 21.17 -14.35 10.07
C LYS A 123 20.42 -13.06 9.74
N VAL A 124 19.10 -13.12 9.56
CA VAL A 124 18.25 -11.98 9.21
C VAL A 124 17.25 -11.73 10.32
N ALA A 125 17.13 -10.47 10.75
CA ALA A 125 16.08 -10.06 11.67
C ALA A 125 14.90 -9.49 10.88
N ILE A 126 13.68 -9.97 11.14
CA ILE A 126 12.47 -9.55 10.45
C ILE A 126 11.55 -8.82 11.43
N TYR A 127 11.30 -7.55 11.18
CA TYR A 127 10.46 -6.69 12.00
C TYR A 127 9.19 -6.28 11.26
N GLN A 128 8.14 -6.05 12.03
CA GLN A 128 6.90 -5.44 11.55
C GLN A 128 6.59 -4.22 12.41
N TYR A 129 6.47 -3.07 11.76
CA TYR A 129 6.12 -1.80 12.39
C TYR A 129 4.94 -1.16 11.67
N ARG A 130 4.18 -0.35 12.40
CA ARG A 130 3.15 0.53 11.84
C ARG A 130 3.30 1.94 12.35
N GLU A 131 2.84 2.89 11.54
CA GLU A 131 2.71 4.28 11.94
C GLU A 131 1.70 4.45 13.09
N VAL A 132 1.85 5.50 13.91
CA VAL A 132 0.82 5.86 14.90
C VAL A 132 -0.52 6.15 14.20
N GLY A 133 -1.59 5.52 14.68
CA GLY A 133 -2.94 5.74 14.17
C GLY A 133 -3.90 4.61 14.49
N LYS A 134 -5.13 4.73 14.01
CA LYS A 134 -6.20 3.71 14.16
C LYS A 134 -6.78 3.26 12.82
N SER A 135 -6.38 3.89 11.72
CA SER A 135 -6.92 3.62 10.39
C SER A 135 -6.13 2.50 9.72
N PHE A 136 -6.32 1.28 10.21
CA PHE A 136 -5.75 0.06 9.64
C PHE A 136 -6.85 -0.93 9.29
N SER A 137 -6.61 -1.80 8.32
CA SER A 137 -7.53 -2.90 8.01
C SER A 137 -7.77 -3.76 9.26
N PRO A 138 -8.96 -4.39 9.40
CA PRO A 138 -9.24 -5.28 10.52
C PRO A 138 -8.16 -6.35 10.68
N ILE A 139 -7.62 -6.87 9.58
CA ILE A 139 -6.56 -7.89 9.56
C ILE A 139 -5.31 -7.38 10.29
N LYS A 140 -4.88 -6.13 10.05
CA LYS A 140 -3.68 -5.51 10.67
C LYS A 140 -3.94 -4.91 12.05
N SER A 141 -5.19 -4.72 12.43
CA SER A 141 -5.56 -4.07 13.69
C SER A 141 -5.33 -4.93 14.95
N LYS A 142 -5.33 -6.27 14.82
CA LYS A 142 -5.24 -7.21 15.95
C LYS A 142 -4.61 -8.54 15.52
N GLY A 143 -3.88 -9.18 16.45
CA GLY A 143 -3.43 -10.57 16.32
C GLY A 143 -2.18 -10.77 15.45
N LEU A 144 -1.58 -9.68 14.97
CA LEU A 144 -0.27 -9.69 14.33
C LEU A 144 0.76 -9.06 15.26
N GLU A 145 1.99 -9.52 15.13
CA GLU A 145 3.14 -9.10 15.92
C GLU A 145 3.75 -7.77 15.43
N ILE A 146 2.93 -6.72 15.35
CA ILE A 146 3.29 -5.43 14.76
C ILE A 146 3.50 -4.38 15.86
N GLU A 147 4.71 -3.84 15.95
CA GLU A 147 5.03 -2.75 16.86
C GLU A 147 4.58 -1.39 16.31
N THR A 148 4.38 -0.40 17.18
CA THR A 148 4.02 0.96 16.76
C THR A 148 5.27 1.84 16.77
N ASP A 149 5.61 2.39 15.61
CA ASP A 149 6.70 3.35 15.45
C ASP A 149 6.29 4.71 16.01
N SER A 150 7.09 5.26 16.94
CA SER A 150 6.92 6.62 17.48
C SER A 150 7.22 7.72 16.45
N GLY A 151 7.69 7.34 15.25
CA GLY A 151 7.96 8.18 14.10
C GLY A 151 9.43 8.19 13.69
N PHE A 152 10.28 7.43 14.37
CA PHE A 152 11.70 7.29 14.04
C PHE A 152 11.89 6.61 12.68
N LEU A 153 11.28 5.44 12.49
CA LEU A 153 11.43 4.68 11.24
C LEU A 153 10.85 5.45 10.05
N LYS A 154 9.71 6.12 10.25
CA LYS A 154 9.11 6.99 9.24
C LYS A 154 10.09 8.06 8.74
N LYS A 155 10.75 8.76 9.66
CA LYS A 155 11.69 9.84 9.34
C LYS A 155 12.96 9.30 8.68
N LEU A 156 13.45 8.14 9.13
CA LEU A 156 14.69 7.55 8.65
C LEU A 156 14.54 6.95 7.24
N LEU A 157 13.56 6.05 7.05
CA LEU A 157 13.44 5.21 5.85
C LEU A 157 12.13 5.41 5.09
N PHE A 158 11.00 5.52 5.81
CA PHE A 158 9.66 5.42 5.20
C PHE A 158 9.00 6.79 4.96
N LYS A 159 9.67 7.62 4.13
CA LYS A 159 9.27 9.02 3.89
C LYS A 159 8.04 9.17 2.98
N GLU A 160 7.84 8.22 2.07
CA GLU A 160 6.74 8.23 1.10
C GLU A 160 5.69 7.18 1.49
N ALA A 161 4.49 7.65 1.80
CA ALA A 161 3.37 6.78 2.14
C ALA A 161 2.85 6.04 0.89
N THR A 162 2.56 4.76 1.05
CA THR A 162 2.01 3.91 -0.02
C THR A 162 0.83 3.10 0.50
N SER A 163 -0.12 2.78 -0.40
CA SER A 163 -1.36 2.05 -0.12
C SER A 163 -1.17 0.71 0.61
N CYS A 164 -0.07 0.02 0.30
CA CYS A 164 0.24 -1.32 0.83
C CYS A 164 1.45 -1.36 1.77
N GLY A 165 1.84 -0.22 2.32
CA GLY A 165 3.05 -0.12 3.12
C GLY A 165 4.32 -0.34 2.30
N THR A 166 5.45 -0.15 2.96
CA THR A 166 6.78 -0.26 2.34
C THR A 166 7.64 -1.19 3.18
N SER A 167 8.39 -2.07 2.54
CA SER A 167 9.38 -2.90 3.22
C SER A 167 10.77 -2.34 2.99
N ALA A 168 11.64 -2.40 3.99
CA ALA A 168 13.06 -2.06 3.86
C ALA A 168 13.89 -3.33 4.09
N ILE A 169 14.88 -3.55 3.22
CA ILE A 169 15.94 -4.53 3.43
C ILE A 169 17.23 -3.72 3.64
N ILE A 170 17.83 -3.85 4.82
CA ILE A 170 19.05 -3.12 5.21
C ILE A 170 20.18 -4.15 5.35
N LEU A 171 21.27 -3.91 4.65
CA LEU A 171 22.47 -4.75 4.67
C LEU A 171 23.47 -4.26 5.74
N PRO A 172 24.44 -5.10 6.14
CA PRO A 172 25.41 -4.76 7.20
C PRO A 172 26.25 -3.52 6.91
N ASN A 173 26.42 -3.17 5.63
CA ASN A 173 27.17 -1.99 5.18
C ASN A 173 26.30 -0.72 5.04
N GLY A 174 25.09 -0.72 5.60
CA GLY A 174 24.17 0.42 5.55
C GLY A 174 23.45 0.62 4.22
N LYS A 175 23.78 -0.13 3.16
CA LYS A 175 22.99 -0.13 1.92
C LYS A 175 21.59 -0.65 2.21
N PHE A 176 20.59 0.00 1.66
CA PHE A 176 19.20 -0.43 1.81
C PHE A 176 18.44 -0.44 0.49
N LEU A 177 17.45 -1.33 0.44
CA LEU A 177 16.47 -1.43 -0.63
C LEU A 177 15.06 -1.29 -0.03
N LEU A 178 14.31 -0.30 -0.48
CA LEU A 178 12.88 -0.17 -0.22
C LEU A 178 12.09 -0.89 -1.30
N VAL A 179 11.10 -1.68 -0.86
CA VAL A 179 10.09 -2.32 -1.68
C VAL A 179 8.75 -1.67 -1.36
N LYS A 180 8.32 -0.75 -2.23
CA LYS A 180 7.11 0.07 -2.07
C LYS A 180 5.85 -0.70 -2.49
N SER A 181 4.70 -0.34 -1.92
CA SER A 181 3.41 -1.02 -2.14
C SER A 181 3.52 -2.54 -1.99
N ASP A 182 3.86 -2.97 -0.77
CA ASP A 182 4.22 -4.36 -0.48
C ASP A 182 3.11 -5.13 0.31
N PRO A 183 2.03 -5.60 -0.34
CA PRO A 183 0.84 -6.14 0.33
C PRO A 183 1.09 -7.38 1.19
N GLN A 184 2.03 -8.24 0.80
CA GLN A 184 2.23 -9.58 1.36
C GLN A 184 3.63 -9.78 1.92
N PHE A 185 4.34 -8.68 2.19
CA PHE A 185 5.73 -8.71 2.64
C PHE A 185 6.66 -9.40 1.61
N SER A 186 6.47 -9.11 0.33
CA SER A 186 7.23 -9.61 -0.82
C SER A 186 8.74 -9.39 -0.73
N ALA A 187 9.21 -8.45 0.10
CA ALA A 187 10.63 -8.34 0.43
C ALA A 187 11.21 -9.67 0.97
N LEU A 188 10.40 -10.52 1.62
CA LEU A 188 10.80 -11.86 2.09
C LEU A 188 11.00 -12.87 0.96
N ILE A 189 10.50 -12.61 -0.25
CA ILE A 189 10.66 -13.49 -1.41
C ILE A 189 12.04 -13.29 -2.05
N LEU A 190 12.58 -12.06 -1.97
CA LEU A 190 13.88 -11.73 -2.57
C LEU A 190 15.00 -12.54 -1.91
N ASN A 191 15.87 -13.10 -2.75
CA ASN A 191 17.12 -13.73 -2.33
C ASN A 191 18.29 -12.74 -2.43
N ALA A 192 19.48 -13.12 -1.96
CA ALA A 192 20.66 -12.26 -1.95
C ALA A 192 21.05 -11.74 -3.35
N LYS A 193 20.94 -12.57 -4.39
CA LYS A 193 21.26 -12.19 -5.77
C LYS A 193 20.28 -11.14 -6.30
N ASP A 194 18.99 -11.32 -6.03
CA ASP A 194 17.95 -10.38 -6.45
C ASP A 194 18.08 -9.04 -5.71
N ILE A 195 18.41 -9.07 -4.42
CA ILE A 195 18.65 -7.87 -3.61
C ILE A 195 19.84 -7.09 -4.19
N GLU A 196 20.97 -7.75 -4.41
CA GLU A 196 22.17 -7.10 -4.96
C GLU A 196 21.89 -6.49 -6.33
N LYS A 197 21.24 -7.25 -7.23
CA LYS A 197 20.85 -6.75 -8.54
C LYS A 197 19.99 -5.48 -8.44
N LYS A 198 18.95 -5.50 -7.60
CA LYS A 198 18.04 -4.36 -7.41
C LYS A 198 18.72 -3.17 -6.74
N LEU A 199 19.69 -3.39 -5.84
CA LEU A 199 20.51 -2.31 -5.28
C LEU A 199 21.31 -1.63 -6.38
N GLN A 200 22.01 -2.39 -7.23
CA GLN A 200 22.82 -1.82 -8.32
C GLN A 200 21.96 -1.03 -9.32
N GLU A 201 20.80 -1.56 -9.70
CA GLU A 201 19.86 -0.91 -10.63
C GLU A 201 19.27 0.41 -10.10
N ASN A 202 19.24 0.61 -8.77
CA ASN A 202 18.53 1.73 -8.13
C ASN A 202 19.43 2.65 -7.28
N LEU A 203 20.68 2.27 -7.01
CA LEU A 203 21.67 3.14 -6.35
C LEU A 203 22.31 4.14 -7.32
N VAL A 204 22.40 3.77 -8.60
CA VAL A 204 23.04 4.58 -9.65
C VAL A 204 21.95 5.33 -10.43
N LYS A 205 21.37 6.38 -9.83
CA LYS A 205 20.53 7.36 -10.53
C LYS A 205 20.77 8.76 -9.99
#